data_AF-A0A8T5EX52-F1
#
_entry.id   AF-A0A8T5EX52-F1
#
_cell.length_a   1.000
_cell.length_b   1.000
_cell.length_c   1.000
_cell.angle_alpha   90.00
_cell.angle_beta   90.00
_cell.angle_gamma   90.00
#
_symmetry.space_group_name_H-M   'P 1'
#
loop_
_entity.id
_entity.type
_entity.pdbx_description
1 polymer ?
#
loop_
_entity_poly.entity_id
_entity_poly.type
_entity_poly.pdbx_seq_one_letter_code
_entity_poly.pdbx_strand_id
1 'polypeptide(L)'
;MENYKLISKVKNDLFNRTEITATVEAKITPNHNEVEALISKEFKTNPENIKLKGINGKFGSNVFTIVANIYSSEKDKNALEIKKKWETERAKKLAEEIKAKAEEEKKAKEEAVAAKEAAKAEAEKPEEEPKGEPTGETNPEEEPKGKETEEIKPEEEPKK
;
A
#
# COMPACT_ATOMS: atom_id res chain seq x y z
N MET A 1 -18.75 -5.25 5.72
CA MET A 1 -19.73 -4.23 6.20
C MET A 1 -20.96 -4.39 5.36
N GLU A 2 -22.10 -4.61 5.99
CA GLU A 2 -23.32 -5.08 5.30
C GLU A 2 -24.23 -3.91 4.92
N ASN A 3 -24.15 -2.78 5.63
CA ASN A 3 -25.01 -1.63 5.34
C ASN A 3 -24.33 -0.30 5.71
N TYR A 4 -24.35 0.68 4.81
CA TYR A 4 -23.86 2.04 5.03
C TYR A 4 -25.02 3.03 4.95
N LYS A 5 -25.12 3.93 5.94
CA LYS A 5 -26.15 4.97 5.97
C LYS A 5 -25.54 6.29 6.40
N LEU A 6 -25.60 7.32 5.55
CA LEU A 6 -25.24 8.68 5.93
C LEU A 6 -26.34 9.29 6.83
N ILE A 7 -25.96 9.80 8.00
CA ILE A 7 -26.90 10.48 8.92
C ILE A 7 -26.87 11.99 8.67
N SER A 8 -25.67 12.57 8.62
CA SER A 8 -25.48 14.01 8.52
C SER A 8 -24.21 14.36 7.76
N LYS A 9 -24.29 15.44 6.99
CA LYS A 9 -23.19 16.06 6.27
C LYS A 9 -23.27 17.55 6.50
N VAL A 10 -22.31 18.09 7.24
CA VAL A 10 -22.23 19.51 7.55
C VAL A 10 -20.96 20.06 6.91
N LYS A 11 -21.11 21.03 6.02
CA LYS A 11 -19.97 21.77 5.47
C LYS A 11 -19.62 22.89 6.44
N ASN A 12 -18.38 22.92 6.91
CA ASN A 12 -17.87 23.93 7.82
C ASN A 12 -16.93 24.87 7.06
N ASP A 13 -17.43 26.05 6.69
CA ASP A 13 -16.66 27.04 5.92
C ASP A 13 -15.54 27.69 6.74
N LEU A 14 -15.63 27.72 8.07
CA LEU A 14 -14.57 28.31 8.93
C LEU A 14 -13.28 27.48 8.89
N PHE A 15 -13.42 26.15 8.84
CA PHE A 15 -12.30 25.22 8.85
C PHE A 15 -12.10 24.50 7.52
N ASN A 16 -12.81 24.92 6.46
CA ASN A 16 -12.79 24.29 5.14
C ASN A 16 -12.87 22.75 5.19
N ARG A 17 -13.69 22.22 6.10
CA ARG A 17 -13.86 20.78 6.30
C ARG A 17 -15.31 20.38 6.21
N THR A 18 -15.56 19.16 5.75
CA THR A 18 -16.88 18.56 5.77
C THR A 18 -16.93 17.58 6.94
N GLU A 19 -17.81 17.84 7.89
CA GLU A 19 -18.07 16.97 9.03
C GLU A 19 -19.16 15.97 8.62
N ILE A 20 -18.84 14.69 8.75
CA ILE A 20 -19.75 13.61 8.38
C ILE A 20 -20.05 12.74 9.58
N THR A 21 -21.31 12.36 9.70
CA THR A 21 -21.77 11.33 10.63
C THR A 21 -22.48 10.25 9.83
N ALA A 22 -22.00 9.03 9.92
CA ALA A 22 -22.57 7.88 9.22
C ALA A 22 -22.77 6.72 10.18
N THR A 23 -23.65 5.80 9.80
CA THR A 23 -23.89 4.54 10.49
C THR A 23 -23.48 3.40 9.59
N VAL A 24 -22.76 2.43 10.14
CA VAL A 24 -22.46 1.17 9.47
C VAL A 24 -22.93 -0.01 10.29
N GLU A 25 -23.44 -1.01 9.60
CA GLU A 25 -23.82 -2.29 10.19
C GLU A 25 -22.74 -3.34 9.89
N ALA A 26 -22.21 -3.93 10.95
CA ALA A 26 -21.17 -4.96 10.88
C ALA A 26 -21.24 -5.89 12.10
N LYS A 27 -20.91 -7.16 11.89
CA LYS A 27 -20.85 -8.16 12.99
C LYS A 27 -19.67 -7.91 13.94
N ILE A 28 -18.60 -7.32 13.43
CA ILE A 28 -17.37 -7.00 14.17
C ILE A 28 -17.12 -5.51 14.04
N THR A 29 -16.55 -4.90 15.08
CA THR A 29 -16.11 -3.49 15.05
C THR A 29 -15.19 -3.27 13.84
N PRO A 30 -15.57 -2.39 12.91
CA PRO A 30 -14.80 -2.18 11.69
C PRO A 30 -13.46 -1.54 12.03
N ASN A 31 -12.42 -1.89 11.27
CA ASN A 31 -11.10 -1.30 11.48
C ASN A 31 -11.04 0.12 10.89
N HIS A 32 -10.13 0.94 11.42
CA HIS A 32 -9.96 2.34 11.00
C HIS A 32 -9.67 2.46 9.50
N ASN A 33 -8.76 1.63 8.98
CA ASN A 33 -8.37 1.62 7.57
C ASN A 33 -9.54 1.24 6.64
N GLU A 34 -10.37 0.28 7.07
CA GLU A 34 -11.52 -0.15 6.28
C GLU A 34 -12.59 0.95 6.21
N VAL A 35 -12.80 1.64 7.32
CA VAL A 35 -13.71 2.78 7.39
C VAL A 35 -13.22 3.95 6.53
N GLU A 36 -11.93 4.28 6.58
CA GLU A 36 -11.34 5.33 5.73
C GLU A 36 -11.49 4.97 4.25
N ALA A 37 -11.24 3.71 3.87
CA ALA A 37 -11.45 3.25 2.51
C ALA A 37 -12.93 3.34 2.07
N LEU A 38 -13.87 3.04 2.97
CA LEU A 38 -15.30 3.18 2.70
C LEU A 38 -15.67 4.65 2.45
N ILE A 39 -15.27 5.55 3.35
CA ILE A 39 -15.55 6.99 3.23
C ILE A 39 -14.87 7.56 1.98
N SER A 40 -13.63 7.15 1.68
CA SER A 40 -12.89 7.55 0.48
C SER A 40 -13.65 7.20 -0.80
N LYS A 41 -14.25 6.01 -0.87
CA LYS A 41 -15.08 5.58 -2.02
C LYS A 41 -16.36 6.38 -2.15
N GLU A 42 -17.09 6.58 -1.05
CA GLU A 42 -18.36 7.32 -1.02
C GLU A 42 -18.17 8.81 -1.38
N PHE A 43 -17.12 9.44 -0.86
CA PHE A 43 -16.88 10.87 -1.02
C PHE A 43 -15.88 11.21 -2.13
N LYS A 44 -15.29 10.20 -2.79
CA LYS A 44 -14.27 10.35 -3.83
C LYS A 44 -13.09 11.23 -3.39
N THR A 45 -12.65 11.05 -2.15
CA THR A 45 -11.53 11.79 -1.55
C THR A 45 -10.41 10.84 -1.16
N ASN A 46 -9.18 11.31 -1.16
CA ASN A 46 -8.05 10.52 -0.69
C ASN A 46 -8.20 10.14 0.79
N PRO A 47 -7.82 8.91 1.20
CA PRO A 47 -7.90 8.47 2.59
C PRO A 47 -7.04 9.35 3.52
N GLU A 48 -5.93 9.89 3.01
CA GLU A 48 -5.03 10.77 3.78
C GLU A 48 -5.68 12.09 4.18
N ASN A 49 -6.65 12.58 3.40
CA ASN A 49 -7.39 13.82 3.68
C ASN A 49 -8.55 13.61 4.65
N ILE A 50 -8.81 12.38 5.06
CA ILE A 50 -9.87 12.03 6.00
C ILE A 50 -9.25 11.90 7.39
N LYS A 51 -9.92 12.46 8.39
CA LYS A 51 -9.66 12.11 9.78
C LYS A 51 -10.88 11.49 10.40
N LEU A 52 -10.73 10.26 10.88
CA LEU A 52 -11.69 9.69 11.80
C LEU A 52 -11.52 10.30 13.20
N LYS A 53 -12.62 10.81 13.75
CA LYS A 53 -12.68 11.21 15.16
C LYS A 53 -12.87 9.98 16.06
N GLY A 54 -13.63 9.01 15.59
CA GLY A 54 -13.85 7.75 16.27
C GLY A 54 -14.97 6.91 15.65
N ILE A 55 -15.03 5.65 16.08
CA ILE A 55 -16.06 4.68 15.74
C ILE A 55 -16.79 4.35 17.04
N ASN A 56 -18.03 4.82 17.17
CA ASN A 56 -18.83 4.66 18.37
C ASN A 56 -19.88 3.57 18.16
N GLY A 57 -19.70 2.42 18.79
CA GLY A 57 -20.71 1.35 18.83
C GLY A 57 -21.67 1.53 20.01
N LYS A 58 -22.93 1.12 19.84
CA LYS A 58 -23.84 0.90 20.99
C LYS A 58 -23.66 -0.53 21.50
N PHE A 59 -23.55 -0.70 22.82
CA PHE A 59 -23.40 -2.03 23.42
C PHE A 59 -24.57 -2.95 23.03
N GLY A 60 -24.25 -4.18 22.62
CA GLY A 60 -25.24 -5.17 22.18
C GLY A 60 -25.89 -4.89 20.82
N SER A 61 -25.41 -3.89 20.06
CA SER A 61 -25.89 -3.59 18.72
C SER A 61 -24.76 -3.76 17.70
N ASN A 62 -25.07 -4.31 16.52
CA ASN A 62 -24.14 -4.43 15.38
C ASN A 62 -24.02 -3.13 14.58
N VAL A 63 -24.36 -2.00 15.21
CA VAL A 63 -24.53 -0.70 14.56
C VAL A 63 -23.51 0.27 15.12
N PHE A 64 -22.62 0.74 14.25
CA PHE A 64 -21.51 1.64 14.58
C PHE A 64 -21.74 3.02 13.98
N THR A 65 -21.66 4.05 14.79
CA THR A 65 -21.70 5.44 14.37
C THR A 65 -20.27 5.93 14.13
N ILE A 66 -19.98 6.30 12.90
CA ILE A 66 -18.70 6.83 12.46
C ILE A 66 -18.79 8.34 12.42
N VAL A 67 -17.85 9.00 13.08
CA VAL A 67 -17.69 10.46 13.02
C VAL A 67 -16.35 10.77 12.38
N ALA A 68 -16.38 11.48 11.25
CA ALA A 68 -15.18 11.81 10.50
C ALA A 68 -15.23 13.23 9.93
N ASN A 69 -14.05 13.80 9.73
CA ASN A 69 -13.84 15.09 9.09
C ASN A 69 -13.11 14.85 7.78
N ILE A 70 -13.62 15.43 6.70
CA ILE A 70 -13.02 15.39 5.37
C ILE A 70 -12.44 16.76 5.07
N TYR A 71 -11.15 16.82 4.81
CA TYR A 71 -10.44 18.04 4.44
C TYR A 71 -10.20 18.09 2.93
N SER A 72 -10.07 19.29 2.37
CA SER A 72 -9.74 19.48 0.95
C SER A 72 -8.29 19.15 0.64
N SER A 73 -7.39 19.34 1.60
CA SER A 73 -5.95 19.11 1.46
C SER A 73 -5.36 18.53 2.74
N GLU A 74 -4.31 17.73 2.59
CA GLU A 74 -3.53 17.16 3.69
C GLU A 74 -2.87 18.26 4.55
N LYS A 75 -2.54 19.41 3.93
CA LYS A 75 -1.93 20.55 4.63
C LYS A 75 -2.90 21.15 5.65
N ASP A 76 -4.17 21.29 5.28
CA ASP A 76 -5.22 21.81 6.17
C ASP A 76 -5.47 20.86 7.34
N LYS A 77 -5.48 19.54 7.06
CA LYS A 77 -5.57 18.51 8.10
C LYS A 77 -4.41 18.62 9.09
N ASN A 78 -3.17 18.69 8.60
CA ASN A 78 -1.98 18.75 9.46
C ASN A 78 -1.84 20.06 10.24
N ALA A 79 -2.40 21.17 9.75
CA ALA A 79 -2.39 22.46 10.44
C ALA A 79 -3.47 22.56 11.52
N LEU A 80 -4.65 21.99 11.28
CA LEU A 80 -5.80 22.06 12.19
C LEU A 80 -5.81 20.94 13.24
N GLU A 81 -5.17 19.80 12.95
CA GLU A 81 -5.16 18.68 13.88
C GLU A 81 -4.00 18.72 14.86
N ILE A 82 -4.37 18.61 16.14
CA ILE A 82 -3.42 18.48 17.23
C ILE A 82 -2.80 17.08 17.14
N LYS A 83 -1.54 17.02 16.69
CA LYS A 83 -0.74 15.79 16.76
C LYS A 83 -0.57 15.40 18.22
N LYS A 84 -1.09 14.24 18.62
CA LYS A 84 -0.88 13.73 19.98
C LYS A 84 0.57 13.31 20.13
N LYS A 85 1.13 13.45 21.34
CA LYS A 85 2.55 13.11 21.63
C LYS A 85 2.94 11.72 21.10
N TRP A 86 2.07 10.72 21.23
CA TRP A 86 2.31 9.36 20.76
C TRP A 86 2.40 9.23 19.22
N GLU A 87 1.70 10.07 18.45
CA GLU A 87 1.80 10.08 16.98
C GLU A 87 3.16 10.64 16.55
N THR A 88 3.65 11.68 17.24
CA THR A 88 4.97 12.27 16.98
C THR A 88 6.11 11.32 17.34
N GLU A 89 6.03 10.62 18.47
CA GLU A 89 7.06 9.66 18.86
C GLU A 89 7.07 8.42 17.98
N ARG A 90 5.90 7.94 17.55
CA ARG A 90 5.80 6.82 16.61
C ARG A 90 6.35 7.20 15.23
N ALA A 91 6.07 8.42 14.76
CA ALA A 91 6.66 8.95 13.53
C ALA A 91 8.19 9.07 13.61
N LYS A 92 8.73 9.52 14.74
CA LYS A 92 10.19 9.58 14.96
C LYS A 92 10.83 8.18 14.94
N LYS A 93 10.23 7.21 15.64
CA LYS A 93 10.71 5.82 15.63
C LYS A 93 10.68 5.21 14.23
N LEU A 94 9.60 5.44 13.46
CA LEU A 94 9.50 4.94 12.09
C LEU A 94 10.53 5.60 11.16
N ALA A 95 10.80 6.89 11.34
CA ALA A 95 11.80 7.62 10.58
C ALA A 95 13.24 7.18 10.91
N GLU A 96 13.54 6.87 12.17
CA GLU A 96 14.83 6.28 12.58
C GLU A 96 15.00 4.88 12.01
N GLU A 97 13.96 4.04 12.03
CA GLU A 97 14.03 2.68 11.50
C GLU A 97 14.22 2.67 9.96
N ILE A 98 13.58 3.59 9.24
CA ILE A 98 13.77 3.77 7.80
C ILE A 98 15.18 4.28 7.50
N LYS A 99 15.72 5.22 8.30
CA LYS A 99 17.10 5.69 8.14
C LYS A 99 18.13 4.60 8.44
N ALA A 100 17.93 3.81 9.49
CA ALA A 100 18.80 2.70 9.83
C ALA A 100 18.84 1.64 8.72
N LYS A 101 17.67 1.24 8.19
CA LYS A 101 17.59 0.30 7.05
C LYS A 101 18.21 0.86 5.77
N ALA A 102 18.04 2.15 5.50
CA ALA A 102 18.66 2.79 4.32
C ALA A 102 20.19 2.95 4.45
N GLU A 103 20.72 3.11 5.66
CA GLU A 103 22.15 3.17 5.92
C GLU A 103 22.80 1.77 5.86
N GLU A 104 22.10 0.74 6.35
CA GLU A 104 22.52 -0.66 6.25
C GLU A 104 22.54 -1.15 4.79
N GLU A 105 21.53 -0.78 3.99
CA GLU A 105 21.48 -1.12 2.56
C GLU A 105 22.55 -0.36 1.74
N LYS A 106 22.91 0.87 2.15
CA LYS A 106 24.03 1.60 1.54
C LYS A 106 25.38 0.98 1.88
N LYS A 107 25.61 0.55 3.13
CA LYS A 107 26.83 -0.15 3.54
C LYS A 107 26.98 -1.51 2.84
N ALA A 108 25.90 -2.28 2.71
CA ALA A 108 25.91 -3.55 2.01
C ALA A 108 26.17 -3.41 0.49
N LYS A 109 25.70 -2.32 -0.14
CA LYS A 109 26.00 -2.02 -1.55
C LYS A 109 27.44 -1.52 -1.76
N GLU A 110 28.02 -0.79 -0.82
CA GLU A 110 29.40 -0.31 -0.90
C GLU A 110 30.43 -1.45 -0.73
N GLU A 111 30.16 -2.40 0.16
CA GLU A 111 31.01 -3.58 0.38
C GLU A 111 30.96 -4.57 -0.81
N ALA A 112 29.82 -4.67 -1.50
CA ALA A 112 29.67 -5.48 -2.71
C ALA A 112 30.34 -4.87 -3.96
N VAL A 113 30.55 -3.56 -4.00
CA VAL A 113 31.27 -2.88 -5.10
C VAL A 113 32.78 -2.96 -4.88
N ALA A 114 33.27 -2.84 -3.64
CA ALA A 114 34.68 -3.02 -3.30
C ALA A 114 35.19 -4.45 -3.56
N ALA A 115 34.35 -5.48 -3.33
CA ALA A 115 34.70 -6.88 -3.63
C ALA A 115 34.76 -7.18 -5.14
N LYS A 116 34.06 -6.42 -5.99
CA LYS A 116 34.13 -6.56 -7.45
C LYS A 116 35.31 -5.81 -8.08
N GLU A 117 35.82 -4.76 -7.44
CA GLU A 117 36.95 -3.97 -7.96
C GLU A 117 38.31 -4.66 -7.72
N ALA A 118 38.46 -5.42 -6.62
CA ALA A 118 39.66 -6.22 -6.37
C ALA A 118 39.82 -7.45 -7.31
N ALA A 119 38.72 -7.97 -7.87
CA ALA A 119 38.75 -9.13 -8.77
C ALA A 119 39.08 -8.78 -10.22
N LYS A 120 39.14 -7.49 -10.59
CA LYS A 120 39.38 -7.04 -11.98
C LYS A 120 40.79 -6.50 -12.24
N ALA A 121 41.67 -6.47 -11.24
CA ALA A 121 43.03 -5.93 -11.37
C ALA A 121 44.11 -6.98 -11.77
N GLU A 122 43.77 -8.26 -11.95
CA GLU A 122 44.74 -9.31 -12.29
C GLU A 122 44.66 -9.82 -13.75
N ALA A 123 44.01 -9.09 -14.66
CA ALA A 123 43.87 -9.55 -16.07
C ALA A 123 43.92 -8.43 -17.14
N GLU A 124 45.10 -7.85 -17.38
CA GLU A 124 45.53 -7.20 -18.64
C GLU A 124 47.08 -7.30 -18.66
N LYS A 125 47.85 -7.75 -19.68
CA LYS A 125 47.76 -8.00 -21.14
C LYS A 125 49.15 -8.62 -21.57
N PRO A 126 49.53 -8.94 -22.85
CA PRO A 126 48.85 -8.92 -24.17
C PRO A 126 49.09 -10.19 -25.04
N GLU A 127 48.36 -10.43 -26.14
CA GLU A 127 48.75 -10.39 -27.60
C GLU A 127 48.04 -11.64 -28.21
N GLU A 128 47.53 -11.76 -29.44
CA GLU A 128 47.42 -10.97 -30.67
C GLU A 128 46.33 -11.67 -31.54
N GLU A 129 45.49 -10.92 -32.26
CA GLU A 129 44.62 -11.38 -33.36
C GLU A 129 45.46 -11.84 -34.59
N PRO A 130 44.93 -12.23 -35.78
CA PRO A 130 43.54 -12.51 -36.18
C PRO A 130 43.39 -13.82 -37.00
N LYS A 131 42.13 -14.23 -37.27
CA LYS A 131 41.67 -14.54 -38.65
C LYS A 131 40.17 -14.88 -38.72
N GLY A 132 39.42 -13.99 -39.40
CA GLY A 132 38.60 -14.35 -40.56
C GLY A 132 37.32 -15.18 -40.35
N GLU A 133 36.21 -14.46 -40.22
CA GLU A 133 34.84 -14.80 -40.66
C GLU A 133 34.76 -15.31 -42.12
N PRO A 134 33.58 -15.73 -42.65
CA PRO A 134 32.32 -16.20 -42.02
C PRO A 134 31.76 -17.46 -42.73
N THR A 135 30.64 -18.02 -42.23
CA THR A 135 29.37 -18.30 -42.97
C THR A 135 28.54 -19.38 -42.27
N GLY A 136 27.22 -19.17 -42.19
CA GLY A 136 26.23 -20.26 -42.12
C GLY A 136 25.23 -20.21 -40.97
N GLU A 137 24.11 -19.51 -41.21
CA GLU A 137 22.77 -19.64 -40.61
C GLU A 137 22.45 -21.01 -39.96
N THR A 138 22.22 -21.07 -38.64
CA THR A 138 20.93 -21.06 -37.91
C THR A 138 19.89 -22.12 -38.33
N ASN A 139 19.78 -23.18 -37.52
CA ASN A 139 18.63 -23.69 -36.72
C ASN A 139 18.94 -25.17 -36.35
N PRO A 140 18.21 -25.94 -35.51
CA PRO A 140 17.11 -25.69 -34.56
C PRO A 140 17.59 -26.06 -33.12
N GLU A 141 16.85 -26.09 -32.01
CA GLU A 141 15.65 -26.85 -31.72
C GLU A 141 15.32 -26.56 -30.25
N GLU A 142 14.26 -25.80 -30.01
CA GLU A 142 13.64 -25.62 -28.69
C GLU A 142 12.36 -26.44 -28.70
N GLU A 143 12.29 -27.46 -27.86
CA GLU A 143 11.09 -28.22 -27.52
C GLU A 143 11.36 -28.97 -26.18
N PRO A 144 10.33 -29.45 -25.46
CA PRO A 144 9.14 -28.71 -25.01
C PRO A 144 8.77 -29.10 -23.55
N LYS A 145 7.90 -28.35 -22.88
CA LYS A 145 6.96 -28.99 -21.91
C LYS A 145 5.76 -28.11 -21.54
N GLY A 146 4.57 -28.60 -21.91
CA GLY A 146 3.39 -28.55 -21.05
C GLY A 146 2.32 -27.52 -21.37
N LYS A 147 1.46 -27.81 -22.36
CA LYS A 147 0.01 -27.53 -22.28
C LYS A 147 -0.58 -28.53 -21.26
N GLU A 148 -1.59 -28.21 -20.45
CA GLU A 148 -3.00 -28.26 -20.85
C GLU A 148 -3.89 -27.46 -19.87
N THR A 149 -4.88 -26.80 -20.48
CA THR A 149 -6.11 -26.24 -19.92
C THR A 149 -7.13 -27.33 -19.58
N GLU A 150 -7.93 -27.18 -18.52
CA GLU A 150 -9.37 -27.51 -18.59
C GLU A 150 -10.19 -26.79 -17.51
N GLU A 151 -11.24 -26.12 -17.97
CA GLU A 151 -12.37 -25.58 -17.20
C GLU A 151 -13.34 -26.70 -16.85
N ILE A 152 -13.87 -26.76 -15.62
CA ILE A 152 -15.23 -27.29 -15.38
C ILE A 152 -15.91 -26.48 -14.26
N LYS A 153 -17.09 -25.94 -14.58
CA LYS A 153 -18.07 -25.28 -13.70
C LYS A 153 -19.24 -26.26 -13.43
N PRO A 154 -20.20 -25.90 -12.56
CA PRO A 154 -20.64 -26.64 -11.39
C PRO A 154 -21.77 -27.66 -11.65
N GLU A 155 -21.98 -28.61 -10.72
CA GLU A 155 -23.18 -29.45 -10.68
C GLU A 155 -23.87 -29.36 -9.30
N GLU A 156 -25.18 -29.16 -9.38
CA GLU A 156 -26.24 -29.20 -8.37
C GLU A 156 -26.23 -30.54 -7.61
N GLU A 157 -26.70 -30.66 -6.37
CA GLU A 157 -28.11 -31.01 -6.09
C GLU A 157 -28.40 -31.09 -4.56
N PRO A 158 -29.70 -31.17 -4.15
CA PRO A 158 -30.22 -30.68 -2.88
C PRO A 158 -30.38 -31.78 -1.80
N LYS A 159 -30.63 -31.39 -0.54
CA LYS A 159 -31.61 -32.07 0.35
C LYS A 159 -31.82 -31.41 1.73
N LYS A 160 -33.13 -31.22 1.99
CA LYS A 160 -33.90 -31.15 3.25
C LYS A 160 -33.68 -30.01 4.24
#